data_AF-A0A8C1DF37-F1
#
_entry.id   AF-A0A8C1DF37-F1
#
_cell.length_a   1.000
_cell.length_b   1.000
_cell.length_c   1.000
_cell.angle_alpha   90.00
_cell.angle_beta   90.00
_cell.angle_gamma   90.00
#
_symmetry.space_group_name_H-M   'P 1'
#
loop_
_entity.id
_entity.type
_entity.pdbx_description
1 polymer ?
#
loop_
_entity_poly.entity_id
_entity_poly.type
_entity_poly.pdbx_seq_one_letter_code
_entity_poly.pdbx_strand_id
1 'polypeptide(L)'
;MSIEAEALLQEAKESIEAAQNYRSELQQRLHGLSQARKQVRGSASQTRDALQRHFQELQTAVSRLLTERLSALLQEVDNIELDSVSPLDDCQKLIEHGVSTADELLREGEAAIRCGINEKEDKLGSFTKKALQIQLDSLPEVPALVDVPCLSAQLDDSLLHMFRTHVARHGSVASHPPVQIEELVERPGGVLVRWCKVDDDFTPQDYRLQYRRGNSSQYEDAYIGKDTEFLVLHLDPHIDHLFRVCARGEGRTEWSPWSIPQTGYTTLAPHEWLPGVDGYILSSRKNIAMRNDSSPGLGGVLYSNSASYFCGQTLTFKITAAGQTDKRDSLGVCADSRPATDSLQRDQAVCISTNVSADSLVASAPTYNAIALQASRVRIPARSNPPSFYPTLGSCHLYTVL
;
A
#
# COMPACT_ATOMS: atom_id res chain seq x y z
N MET A 1 -20.90 46.89 -100.47
CA MET A 1 -21.95 45.98 -99.95
C MET A 1 -22.85 46.80 -99.03
N SER A 2 -23.86 46.24 -98.34
CA SER A 2 -24.49 46.99 -97.25
C SER A 2 -23.54 47.03 -96.06
N ILE A 3 -23.60 48.11 -95.27
CA ILE A 3 -22.72 48.34 -94.12
C ILE A 3 -22.92 47.25 -93.05
N GLU A 4 -24.12 46.65 -92.97
CA GLU A 4 -24.44 45.49 -92.12
C GLU A 4 -23.56 44.28 -92.40
N ALA A 5 -23.27 43.96 -93.67
CA ALA A 5 -22.51 42.74 -94.01
C ALA A 5 -21.03 42.86 -93.60
N GLU A 6 -20.47 44.06 -93.66
CA GLU A 6 -19.11 44.35 -93.20
C GLU A 6 -19.05 44.44 -91.66
N ALA A 7 -20.11 44.96 -91.01
CA ALA A 7 -20.25 44.94 -89.55
C ALA A 7 -20.34 43.51 -88.98
N LEU A 8 -21.22 42.65 -89.52
CA LEU A 8 -21.36 41.25 -89.10
C LEU A 8 -20.06 40.45 -89.29
N LEU A 9 -19.31 40.73 -90.36
CA LEU A 9 -18.02 40.07 -90.62
C LEU A 9 -16.89 40.60 -89.73
N GLN A 10 -17.03 41.79 -89.15
CA GLN A 10 -16.14 42.32 -88.12
C GLN A 10 -16.48 41.74 -86.74
N GLU A 11 -17.76 41.75 -86.36
CA GLU A 11 -18.29 41.13 -85.14
C GLU A 11 -17.92 39.63 -85.05
N ALA A 12 -17.98 38.90 -86.17
CA ALA A 12 -17.57 37.50 -86.23
C ALA A 12 -16.06 37.28 -85.99
N LYS A 13 -15.19 38.22 -86.40
CA LYS A 13 -13.74 38.14 -86.11
C LYS A 13 -13.46 38.44 -84.64
N GLU A 14 -14.06 39.50 -84.11
CA GLU A 14 -13.96 39.89 -82.70
C GLU A 14 -14.47 38.75 -81.79
N SER A 15 -15.54 38.06 -82.19
CA SER A 15 -16.04 36.85 -81.53
C SER A 15 -15.07 35.65 -81.59
N ILE A 16 -14.40 35.43 -82.73
CA ILE A 16 -13.39 34.35 -82.86
C ILE A 16 -12.14 34.66 -82.03
N GLU A 17 -11.69 35.92 -82.02
CA GLU A 17 -10.55 36.37 -81.22
C GLU A 17 -10.86 36.26 -79.72
N ALA A 18 -12.04 36.72 -79.28
CA ALA A 18 -12.54 36.50 -77.92
C ALA A 18 -12.60 35.01 -77.56
N ALA A 19 -13.06 34.13 -78.46
CA ALA A 19 -13.09 32.68 -78.21
C ALA A 19 -11.70 32.03 -78.13
N GLN A 20 -10.72 32.49 -78.92
CA GLN A 20 -9.33 32.00 -78.85
C GLN A 20 -8.63 32.48 -77.58
N ASN A 21 -8.87 33.72 -77.17
CA ASN A 21 -8.38 34.27 -75.91
C ASN A 21 -9.00 33.50 -74.73
N TYR A 22 -10.33 33.36 -74.69
CA TYR A 22 -11.06 32.60 -73.67
C TYR A 22 -10.60 31.14 -73.54
N ARG A 23 -10.36 30.43 -74.66
CA ARG A 23 -9.77 29.08 -74.64
C ARG A 23 -8.40 29.05 -73.97
N SER A 24 -7.58 30.08 -74.22
CA SER A 24 -6.21 30.17 -73.72
C SER A 24 -6.18 30.54 -72.23
N GLU A 25 -7.04 31.48 -71.81
CA GLU A 25 -7.29 31.81 -70.40
C GLU A 25 -7.80 30.62 -69.62
N LEU A 26 -8.75 29.85 -70.17
CA LEU A 26 -9.15 28.56 -69.62
C LEU A 26 -7.90 27.69 -69.46
N GLN A 27 -7.21 27.28 -70.53
CA GLN A 27 -6.04 26.39 -70.44
C GLN A 27 -4.99 26.83 -69.40
N GLN A 28 -4.70 28.13 -69.31
CA GLN A 28 -3.82 28.70 -68.29
C GLN A 28 -4.35 28.50 -66.87
N ARG A 29 -5.63 28.80 -66.62
CA ARG A 29 -6.30 28.48 -65.36
C ARG A 29 -6.14 26.98 -65.06
N LEU A 30 -6.27 26.11 -66.04
CA LEU A 30 -6.35 24.67 -65.78
C LEU A 30 -5.06 23.97 -65.41
N HIS A 31 -3.96 24.52 -65.88
CA HIS A 31 -2.67 24.25 -65.30
C HIS A 31 -2.70 24.50 -63.77
N GLY A 32 -3.19 25.67 -63.35
CA GLY A 32 -3.42 26.01 -61.96
C GLY A 32 -4.40 25.09 -61.21
N LEU A 33 -5.55 24.70 -61.78
CA LEU A 33 -6.50 23.84 -61.05
C LEU A 33 -5.95 22.42 -60.86
N SER A 34 -5.13 21.95 -61.80
CA SER A 34 -4.30 20.77 -61.60
C SER A 34 -3.30 20.97 -60.45
N GLN A 35 -2.56 22.09 -60.43
CA GLN A 35 -1.59 22.41 -59.37
C GLN A 35 -2.24 22.54 -57.98
N ALA A 36 -3.32 23.31 -57.84
CA ALA A 36 -4.04 23.51 -56.58
C ALA A 36 -4.58 22.19 -56.02
N ARG A 37 -5.21 21.37 -56.86
CA ARG A 37 -5.68 20.03 -56.47
C ARG A 37 -4.52 19.09 -56.12
N LYS A 38 -3.35 19.23 -56.77
CA LYS A 38 -2.11 18.50 -56.42
C LYS A 38 -1.53 18.96 -55.08
N GLN A 39 -1.53 20.26 -54.77
CA GLN A 39 -1.03 20.81 -53.50
C GLN A 39 -1.84 20.31 -52.31
N VAL A 40 -3.17 20.42 -52.35
CA VAL A 40 -4.05 19.90 -51.29
C VAL A 40 -3.90 18.38 -51.15
N ARG A 41 -3.95 17.63 -52.26
CA ARG A 41 -3.85 16.15 -52.20
C ARG A 41 -2.46 15.68 -51.74
N GLY A 42 -1.39 16.36 -52.16
CA GLY A 42 -0.01 16.08 -51.78
C GLY A 42 0.23 16.32 -50.29
N SER A 43 -0.03 17.54 -49.82
CA SER A 43 0.10 17.89 -48.40
C SER A 43 -0.81 17.04 -47.50
N ALA A 44 -2.03 16.73 -47.94
CA ALA A 44 -2.94 15.83 -47.22
C ALA A 44 -2.53 14.36 -47.24
N SER A 45 -1.78 13.88 -48.24
CA SER A 45 -1.14 12.56 -48.16
C SER A 45 0.01 12.62 -47.16
N GLN A 46 0.97 13.51 -47.40
CA GLN A 46 2.18 13.67 -46.58
C GLN A 46 1.86 13.85 -45.09
N THR A 47 0.82 14.61 -44.75
CA THR A 47 0.35 14.79 -43.36
C THR A 47 -0.21 13.50 -42.76
N ARG A 48 -1.01 12.72 -43.52
CA ARG A 48 -1.49 11.40 -43.06
C ARG A 48 -0.34 10.41 -42.93
N ASP A 49 0.56 10.38 -43.90
CA ASP A 49 1.73 9.50 -43.95
C ASP A 49 2.70 9.82 -42.80
N ALA A 50 2.82 11.09 -42.41
CA ALA A 50 3.58 11.54 -41.24
C ALA A 50 2.92 11.14 -39.91
N LEU A 51 1.62 11.41 -39.75
CA LEU A 51 0.85 11.03 -38.56
C LEU A 51 0.86 9.51 -38.33
N GLN A 52 0.56 8.73 -39.36
CA GLN A 52 0.56 7.26 -39.29
C GLN A 52 1.94 6.72 -38.92
N ARG A 53 3.01 7.25 -39.52
CA ARG A 53 4.39 6.87 -39.20
C ARG A 53 4.75 7.16 -37.75
N HIS A 54 4.56 8.38 -37.28
CA HIS A 54 4.91 8.78 -35.91
C HIS A 54 4.15 7.96 -34.86
N PHE A 55 2.84 7.76 -35.02
CA PHE A 55 2.09 6.92 -34.08
C PHE A 55 2.48 5.43 -34.15
N GLN A 56 2.86 4.91 -35.32
CA GLN A 56 3.37 3.54 -35.46
C GLN A 56 4.76 3.36 -34.82
N GLU A 57 5.64 4.35 -34.96
CA GLU A 57 6.96 4.41 -34.34
C GLU A 57 6.85 4.53 -32.82
N LEU A 58 5.97 5.41 -32.32
CA LEU A 58 5.65 5.55 -30.90
C LEU A 58 5.08 4.25 -30.31
N GLN A 59 4.14 3.59 -30.99
CA GLN A 59 3.60 2.30 -30.55
C GLN A 59 4.72 1.25 -30.45
N THR A 60 5.56 1.14 -31.48
CA THR A 60 6.70 0.19 -31.50
C THR A 60 7.69 0.48 -30.38
N ALA A 61 7.99 1.76 -30.11
CA ALA A 61 8.88 2.18 -29.04
C ALA A 61 8.32 1.86 -27.64
N VAL A 62 7.03 2.13 -27.39
CA VAL A 62 6.37 1.82 -26.10
C VAL A 62 6.26 0.31 -25.89
N SER A 63 5.88 -0.47 -26.92
CA SER A 63 5.87 -1.93 -26.85
C SER A 63 7.27 -2.48 -26.53
N ARG A 64 8.33 -1.96 -27.17
CA ARG A 64 9.71 -2.37 -26.86
C ARG A 64 10.10 -2.06 -25.42
N LEU A 65 9.81 -0.86 -24.91
CA LEU A 65 10.10 -0.48 -23.52
C LEU A 65 9.40 -1.42 -22.50
N LEU A 66 8.16 -1.84 -22.79
CA LEU A 66 7.42 -2.78 -21.95
C LEU A 66 8.05 -4.18 -21.98
N THR A 67 8.45 -4.68 -23.15
CA THR A 67 9.18 -5.96 -23.27
C THR A 67 10.54 -5.92 -22.58
N GLU A 68 11.29 -4.82 -22.73
CA GLU A 68 12.56 -4.60 -22.04
C GLU A 68 12.39 -4.62 -20.51
N ARG A 69 11.34 -3.95 -19.97
CA ARG A 69 11.06 -3.99 -18.53
C ARG A 69 10.63 -5.37 -18.05
N LEU A 70 9.77 -6.08 -18.79
CA LEU A 70 9.35 -7.43 -18.45
C LEU A 70 10.54 -8.40 -18.41
N SER A 71 11.42 -8.36 -19.42
CA SER A 71 12.63 -9.18 -19.46
C SER A 71 13.57 -8.89 -18.29
N ALA A 72 13.70 -7.63 -17.88
CA ALA A 72 14.52 -7.26 -16.72
C ALA A 72 13.93 -7.77 -15.40
N LEU A 73 12.59 -7.71 -15.23
CA LEU A 73 11.90 -8.24 -14.06
C LEU A 73 11.97 -9.78 -13.98
N LEU A 74 11.88 -10.47 -15.12
CA LEU A 74 12.04 -11.94 -15.16
C LEU A 74 13.47 -12.34 -14.79
N GLN A 75 14.49 -11.69 -15.36
CA GLN A 75 15.88 -11.92 -14.97
C GLN A 75 16.15 -11.63 -13.49
N GLU A 76 15.44 -10.66 -12.90
CA GLU A 76 15.49 -10.35 -11.46
C GLU A 76 14.91 -11.52 -10.62
N VAL A 77 13.83 -12.19 -11.07
CA VAL A 77 13.34 -13.44 -10.46
C VAL A 77 14.35 -14.57 -10.63
N ASP A 78 14.83 -14.82 -11.86
CA ASP A 78 15.75 -15.93 -12.17
C ASP A 78 17.03 -15.86 -11.33
N ASN A 79 17.57 -14.64 -11.13
CA ASN A 79 18.74 -14.40 -10.27
C ASN A 79 18.42 -14.69 -8.80
N ILE A 80 17.27 -14.20 -8.30
CA ILE A 80 16.85 -14.41 -6.90
C ILE A 80 16.59 -15.91 -6.62
N GLU A 81 16.02 -16.65 -7.57
CA GLU A 81 15.85 -18.10 -7.47
C GLU A 81 17.20 -18.80 -7.39
N LEU A 82 18.13 -18.50 -8.30
CA LEU A 82 19.48 -19.09 -8.32
C LEU A 82 20.27 -18.81 -7.02
N ASP A 83 20.30 -17.55 -6.58
CA ASP A 83 20.99 -17.12 -5.36
C ASP A 83 20.37 -17.73 -4.09
N SER A 84 19.07 -18.00 -4.10
CA SER A 84 18.35 -18.63 -2.97
C SER A 84 18.48 -20.15 -2.95
N VAL A 85 18.53 -20.80 -4.12
CA VAL A 85 18.55 -22.26 -4.25
C VAL A 85 19.97 -22.83 -4.14
N SER A 86 20.99 -22.17 -4.72
CA SER A 86 22.36 -22.72 -4.69
C SER A 86 22.90 -23.04 -3.28
N PRO A 87 22.68 -22.21 -2.23
CA PRO A 87 23.08 -22.56 -0.87
C PRO A 87 22.30 -23.74 -0.29
N LEU A 88 21.03 -23.94 -0.69
CA LEU A 88 20.20 -25.06 -0.26
C LEU A 88 20.63 -26.36 -0.93
N ASP A 89 20.93 -26.30 -2.24
CA ASP A 89 21.53 -27.40 -3.00
C ASP A 89 22.87 -27.85 -2.41
N ASP A 90 23.74 -26.91 -2.02
CA ASP A 90 25.02 -27.25 -1.37
C ASP A 90 24.82 -27.84 0.04
N CYS A 91 23.81 -27.36 0.79
CA CYS A 91 23.40 -27.99 2.05
C CYS A 91 22.85 -29.41 1.82
N GLN A 92 22.06 -29.63 0.76
CA GLN A 92 21.56 -30.96 0.38
C GLN A 92 22.72 -31.89 0.00
N LYS A 93 23.66 -31.45 -0.85
CA LYS A 93 24.86 -32.23 -1.22
C LYS A 93 25.69 -32.64 0.00
N LEU A 94 25.82 -31.78 1.01
CA LEU A 94 26.51 -32.09 2.26
C LEU A 94 25.76 -33.17 3.08
N ILE A 95 24.43 -33.10 3.14
CA ILE A 95 23.59 -34.12 3.80
C ILE A 95 23.65 -35.44 3.03
N GLU A 96 23.47 -35.42 1.71
CA GLU A 96 23.54 -36.59 0.83
C GLU A 96 24.92 -37.26 0.86
N HIS A 97 26.01 -36.49 0.89
CA HIS A 97 27.35 -37.04 1.06
C HIS A 97 27.55 -37.66 2.45
N GLY A 98 26.98 -37.06 3.51
CA GLY A 98 26.96 -37.65 4.84
C GLY A 98 26.21 -38.98 4.89
N VAL A 99 25.04 -39.06 4.25
CA VAL A 99 24.25 -40.30 4.12
C VAL A 99 24.99 -41.33 3.27
N SER A 100 25.50 -40.94 2.10
CA SER A 100 26.24 -41.85 1.22
C SER A 100 27.52 -42.36 1.87
N THR A 101 28.20 -41.57 2.70
CA THR A 101 29.39 -42.03 3.45
C THR A 101 29.01 -43.05 4.52
N ALA A 102 27.86 -42.89 5.18
CA ALA A 102 27.32 -43.90 6.09
C ALA A 102 26.89 -45.18 5.35
N ASP A 103 26.19 -45.04 4.23
CA ASP A 103 25.76 -46.16 3.38
C ASP A 103 26.92 -46.91 2.74
N GLU A 104 28.02 -46.25 2.38
CA GLU A 104 29.23 -46.93 1.88
C GLU A 104 30.03 -47.59 3.01
N LEU A 105 30.07 -47.01 4.22
CA LEU A 105 30.56 -47.71 5.42
C LEU A 105 29.77 -48.99 5.71
N LEU A 106 28.44 -48.95 5.58
CA LEU A 106 27.59 -50.15 5.69
C LEU A 106 27.88 -51.13 4.55
N ARG A 107 27.86 -50.67 3.29
CA ARG A 107 27.97 -51.50 2.09
C ARG A 107 29.37 -52.08 1.85
N GLU A 108 30.44 -51.46 2.32
CA GLU A 108 31.77 -52.09 2.35
C GLU A 108 31.85 -53.15 3.45
N GLY A 109 31.16 -52.95 4.58
CA GLY A 109 30.91 -53.99 5.58
C GLY A 109 30.07 -55.17 5.06
N GLU A 110 29.19 -54.93 4.07
CA GLU A 110 28.35 -55.97 3.44
C GLU A 110 28.96 -56.63 2.18
N ALA A 111 29.78 -55.93 1.38
CA ALA A 111 29.99 -56.30 -0.04
C ALA A 111 31.25 -55.76 -0.79
N ALA A 112 31.35 -54.42 -0.98
CA ALA A 112 32.16 -53.59 -1.95
C ALA A 112 31.73 -53.49 -3.53
N ILE A 113 31.09 -52.36 -4.19
CA ILE A 113 30.31 -52.27 -5.61
C ILE A 113 29.83 -51.14 -6.84
N ARG A 114 29.58 -49.74 -7.01
CA ARG A 114 28.57 -49.01 -8.07
C ARG A 114 28.84 -47.82 -9.24
N CYS A 115 27.93 -47.32 -10.24
CA CYS A 115 28.03 -46.12 -11.33
C CYS A 115 26.80 -45.55 -12.36
N GLY A 116 26.83 -44.46 -13.31
CA GLY A 116 25.75 -43.86 -14.37
C GLY A 116 25.91 -42.56 -15.44
N ILE A 117 25.00 -42.10 -16.46
CA ILE A 117 25.07 -40.89 -17.56
C ILE A 117 23.85 -40.35 -18.60
N ASN A 118 23.79 -39.14 -19.39
CA ASN A 118 22.68 -38.48 -20.36
C ASN A 118 22.93 -37.32 -21.56
N GLU A 119 21.99 -36.83 -22.54
CA GLU A 119 22.01 -35.73 -23.73
C GLU A 119 20.60 -35.17 -24.44
N LYS A 120 20.18 -34.26 -25.49
CA LYS A 120 20.47 -33.04 -26.52
C LYS A 120 19.26 -32.43 -27.52
N GLU A 121 19.28 -31.25 -28.33
CA GLU A 121 18.22 -30.63 -29.38
C GLU A 121 18.48 -29.34 -30.43
N ASP A 122 17.57 -28.81 -31.40
CA ASP A 122 17.67 -27.67 -32.53
C ASP A 122 16.41 -26.73 -33.12
N LYS A 123 16.44 -25.82 -34.24
CA LYS A 123 15.34 -25.26 -35.29
C LYS A 123 15.35 -23.78 -36.07
N LEU A 124 14.47 -23.39 -37.12
CA LEU A 124 14.37 -22.09 -38.07
C LEU A 124 12.97 -21.77 -38.90
N GLY A 125 12.45 -20.78 -39.79
CA GLY A 125 12.62 -19.52 -40.75
C GLY A 125 11.23 -18.86 -41.36
N SER A 126 10.80 -17.92 -42.35
CA SER A 126 11.06 -16.90 -43.55
C SER A 126 9.83 -15.84 -43.86
N PHE A 127 9.39 -14.94 -44.89
CA PHE A 127 9.52 -14.37 -46.35
C PHE A 127 8.74 -12.95 -46.78
N THR A 128 8.45 -12.44 -48.08
CA THR A 128 7.93 -11.00 -48.53
C THR A 128 7.12 -10.62 -49.94
N LYS A 129 6.74 -9.32 -50.38
CA LYS A 129 5.76 -8.82 -51.53
C LYS A 129 5.82 -7.33 -52.27
N LYS A 130 4.95 -6.86 -53.30
CA LYS A 130 4.92 -5.52 -54.17
C LYS A 130 3.55 -4.83 -54.80
N ALA A 131 3.50 -3.66 -55.62
CA ALA A 131 2.29 -2.83 -56.23
C ALA A 131 2.43 -1.70 -57.45
N LEU A 132 1.39 -0.91 -58.01
CA LEU A 132 1.37 0.14 -59.21
C LEU A 132 0.12 1.19 -59.53
N GLN A 133 0.10 2.27 -60.44
CA GLN A 133 -1.07 3.27 -60.86
C GLN A 133 -1.03 4.34 -62.13
N ILE A 134 -2.06 5.23 -62.54
CA ILE A 134 -2.25 6.18 -63.80
C ILE A 134 -3.16 7.58 -63.82
N GLN A 135 -3.46 8.38 -64.97
CA GLN A 135 -4.06 9.85 -65.13
C GLN A 135 -4.90 10.38 -66.46
N LEU A 136 -5.51 11.67 -66.63
CA LEU A 136 -6.28 12.31 -67.86
C LEU A 136 -6.64 13.94 -68.04
N ASP A 137 -7.51 14.51 -68.99
CA ASP A 137 -7.59 15.95 -69.69
C ASP A 137 -8.98 16.76 -70.17
N SER A 138 -9.00 18.00 -70.88
CA SER A 138 -10.01 19.20 -71.20
C SER A 138 -11.02 19.72 -70.10
N LEU A 139 -11.21 21.06 -69.85
CA LEU A 139 -10.80 21.65 -68.53
C LEU A 139 -11.51 23.04 -67.99
N PRO A 140 -11.67 23.41 -66.64
CA PRO A 140 -12.13 24.74 -65.98
C PRO A 140 -11.31 25.63 -64.87
N GLU A 141 -11.80 26.77 -64.32
CA GLU A 141 -11.09 27.84 -63.45
C GLU A 141 -10.42 27.51 -62.04
N VAL A 142 -9.61 28.43 -61.44
CA VAL A 142 -8.72 28.28 -60.22
C VAL A 142 -8.73 29.41 -59.15
N PRO A 143 -8.36 29.09 -57.89
CA PRO A 143 -7.60 29.97 -56.96
C PRO A 143 -6.07 29.97 -57.17
N ALA A 144 -5.36 31.00 -56.66
CA ALA A 144 -3.89 31.04 -56.66
C ALA A 144 -3.27 30.14 -55.57
N LEU A 145 -2.06 29.60 -55.81
CA LEU A 145 -1.47 28.56 -54.94
C LEU A 145 -1.15 28.98 -53.50
N VAL A 146 -1.01 30.29 -53.23
CA VAL A 146 -0.82 30.79 -51.86
C VAL A 146 -2.11 30.68 -51.03
N ASP A 147 -3.28 30.79 -51.67
CA ASP A 147 -4.60 30.71 -51.04
C ASP A 147 -5.12 29.27 -50.93
N VAL A 148 -4.34 28.30 -51.43
CA VAL A 148 -4.69 26.87 -51.45
C VAL A 148 -4.17 26.19 -50.17
N PRO A 149 -5.06 25.65 -49.31
CA PRO A 149 -4.65 25.09 -48.01
C PRO A 149 -3.53 24.04 -48.13
N CYS A 150 -2.43 24.29 -47.41
CA CYS A 150 -1.35 23.34 -47.21
C CYS A 150 -1.50 22.72 -45.82
N LEU A 151 -1.63 21.40 -45.74
CA LEU A 151 -1.71 20.70 -44.46
C LEU A 151 -0.32 20.34 -43.94
N SER A 152 -0.14 20.46 -42.62
CA SER A 152 1.04 19.96 -41.90
C SER A 152 0.62 19.48 -40.51
N ALA A 153 1.34 18.51 -39.97
CA ALA A 153 1.23 18.11 -38.57
C ALA A 153 2.46 18.59 -37.80
N GLN A 154 2.25 19.07 -36.58
CA GLN A 154 3.31 19.34 -35.61
C GLN A 154 3.20 18.28 -34.51
N LEU A 155 4.33 17.65 -34.18
CA LEU A 155 4.43 16.47 -33.32
C LEU A 155 5.65 16.65 -32.41
N ASP A 156 5.59 16.08 -31.21
CA ASP A 156 6.59 16.25 -30.14
C ASP A 156 6.87 14.90 -29.45
N ASP A 157 8.14 14.66 -29.13
CA ASP A 157 8.64 13.39 -28.59
C ASP A 157 8.58 13.33 -27.05
N SER A 158 8.17 14.40 -26.37
CA SER A 158 8.05 14.47 -24.89
C SER A 158 7.23 13.32 -24.29
N LEU A 159 6.19 12.86 -25.00
CA LEU A 159 5.35 11.75 -24.60
C LEU A 159 6.14 10.42 -24.49
N LEU A 160 7.06 10.15 -25.41
CA LEU A 160 7.91 8.95 -25.37
C LEU A 160 8.91 9.01 -24.20
N HIS A 161 9.41 10.20 -23.87
CA HIS A 161 10.25 10.41 -22.69
C HIS A 161 9.48 10.13 -21.39
N MET A 162 8.22 10.59 -21.29
CA MET A 162 7.37 10.25 -20.14
C MET A 162 7.11 8.74 -20.04
N PHE A 163 6.78 8.06 -21.14
CA PHE A 163 6.57 6.61 -21.15
C PHE A 163 7.82 5.85 -20.69
N ARG A 164 9.01 6.19 -21.20
CA ARG A 164 10.29 5.59 -20.76
C ARG A 164 10.47 5.67 -19.25
N THR A 165 10.24 6.84 -18.65
CA THR A 165 10.44 7.06 -17.20
C THR A 165 9.43 6.29 -16.35
N HIS A 166 8.18 6.17 -16.78
CA HIS A 166 7.16 5.40 -16.05
C HIS A 166 7.36 3.89 -16.21
N VAL A 167 7.64 3.41 -17.42
CA VAL A 167 7.87 1.97 -17.68
C VAL A 167 9.12 1.46 -16.97
N ALA A 168 10.20 2.24 -16.91
CA ALA A 168 11.40 1.87 -16.16
C ALA A 168 11.15 1.67 -14.66
N ARG A 169 10.12 2.32 -14.09
CA ARG A 169 9.72 2.22 -12.67
C ARG A 169 8.52 1.28 -12.44
N HIS A 170 7.98 0.66 -13.49
CA HIS A 170 6.79 -0.17 -13.40
C HIS A 170 7.15 -1.58 -12.88
N GLY A 171 6.50 -2.01 -11.81
CA GLY A 171 6.79 -3.27 -11.11
C GLY A 171 8.16 -3.29 -10.41
N SER A 172 8.35 -4.25 -9.52
CA SER A 172 9.66 -4.60 -8.91
C SER A 172 9.57 -6.01 -8.32
N VAL A 173 10.62 -6.81 -8.45
CA VAL A 173 10.77 -8.02 -7.63
C VAL A 173 11.35 -7.61 -6.26
N ALA A 174 11.20 -8.46 -5.26
CA ALA A 174 11.91 -8.34 -3.97
C ALA A 174 12.10 -9.75 -3.40
N SER A 175 13.35 -10.11 -3.05
CA SER A 175 13.67 -11.42 -2.46
C SER A 175 13.18 -11.55 -1.02
N HIS A 176 13.05 -10.42 -0.30
CA HIS A 176 12.69 -10.38 1.11
C HIS A 176 11.59 -9.34 1.37
N PRO A 177 10.70 -9.56 2.38
CA PRO A 177 9.81 -8.53 2.86
C PRO A 177 10.62 -7.39 3.50
N PRO A 178 10.39 -6.12 3.15
CA PRO A 178 11.19 -4.98 3.63
C PRO A 178 10.97 -4.63 5.11
N VAL A 179 10.01 -5.31 5.75
CA VAL A 179 9.63 -5.16 7.16
C VAL A 179 9.42 -6.52 7.81
N GLN A 180 9.79 -6.65 9.08
CA GLN A 180 9.59 -7.86 9.87
C GLN A 180 9.05 -7.51 11.27
N ILE A 181 8.35 -8.46 11.89
CA ILE A 181 7.97 -8.35 13.30
C ILE A 181 9.24 -8.52 14.15
N GLU A 182 9.50 -7.54 15.01
CA GLU A 182 10.68 -7.45 15.87
C GLU A 182 10.38 -7.99 17.28
N GLU A 183 9.23 -7.64 17.83
CA GLU A 183 8.82 -8.01 19.19
C GLU A 183 7.31 -8.31 19.25
N LEU A 184 6.95 -9.37 19.97
CA LEU A 184 5.57 -9.66 20.38
C LEU A 184 5.51 -9.61 21.90
N VAL A 185 4.86 -8.59 22.47
CA VAL A 185 4.78 -8.40 23.92
C VAL A 185 3.36 -8.62 24.43
N GLU A 186 3.18 -9.63 25.25
CA GLU A 186 1.90 -10.00 25.87
C GLU A 186 1.25 -8.84 26.62
N ARG A 187 -0.07 -8.68 26.48
CA ARG A 187 -0.89 -7.68 27.20
C ARG A 187 -2.23 -8.28 27.68
N PRO A 188 -2.87 -7.69 28.70
CA PRO A 188 -4.22 -8.08 29.13
C PRO A 188 -5.25 -8.04 28.00
N GLY A 189 -5.71 -9.22 27.57
CA GLY A 189 -6.62 -9.38 26.44
C GLY A 189 -6.05 -9.00 25.07
N GLY A 190 -4.72 -8.99 24.90
CA GLY A 190 -4.09 -8.57 23.66
C GLY A 190 -2.58 -8.86 23.53
N VAL A 191 -1.99 -8.43 22.42
CA VAL A 191 -0.55 -8.47 22.16
C VAL A 191 -0.12 -7.14 21.54
N LEU A 192 0.94 -6.53 22.08
CA LEU A 192 1.65 -5.43 21.43
C LEU A 192 2.58 -6.03 20.39
N VAL A 193 2.32 -5.74 19.11
CA VAL A 193 3.17 -6.13 17.99
C VAL A 193 4.07 -4.96 17.64
N ARG A 194 5.37 -5.22 17.49
CA ARG A 194 6.37 -4.25 17.00
C ARG A 194 6.99 -4.74 15.71
N TRP A 195 7.32 -3.83 14.81
CA TRP A 195 7.98 -4.16 13.55
C TRP A 195 9.04 -3.15 13.15
N CYS A 196 10.16 -3.67 12.65
CA CYS A 196 11.27 -2.89 12.15
C CYS A 196 11.33 -2.97 10.62
N LYS A 197 12.05 -2.01 10.02
CA LYS A 197 12.48 -2.04 8.63
C LYS A 197 13.76 -2.88 8.53
N VAL A 198 13.82 -3.81 7.57
CA VAL A 198 14.99 -4.70 7.36
C VAL A 198 15.67 -4.51 6.00
N ASP A 199 15.00 -3.86 5.05
CA ASP A 199 15.57 -3.40 3.78
C ASP A 199 16.04 -1.95 3.97
N ASP A 200 17.32 -1.65 3.70
CA ASP A 200 17.83 -0.31 3.98
C ASP A 200 17.44 0.76 2.95
N ASP A 201 17.28 0.37 1.68
CA ASP A 201 16.90 1.25 0.56
C ASP A 201 15.38 1.49 0.49
N PHE A 202 14.57 0.66 1.15
CA PHE A 202 13.12 0.86 1.22
C PHE A 202 12.72 2.07 2.07
N THR A 203 11.86 2.94 1.54
CA THR A 203 11.26 4.07 2.29
C THR A 203 9.77 3.83 2.52
N PRO A 204 9.34 3.37 3.72
CA PRO A 204 7.94 3.10 4.02
C PRO A 204 7.14 4.39 4.18
N GLN A 205 6.00 4.49 3.48
CA GLN A 205 5.01 5.55 3.63
C GLN A 205 3.93 5.16 4.67
N ASP A 206 3.47 3.91 4.62
CA ASP A 206 2.48 3.32 5.51
C ASP A 206 2.80 1.83 5.77
N TYR A 207 2.41 1.31 6.91
CA TYR A 207 2.42 -0.10 7.31
C TYR A 207 0.99 -0.65 7.40
N ARG A 208 0.86 -1.98 7.30
CA ARG A 208 -0.38 -2.72 7.48
C ARG A 208 -0.13 -3.97 8.33
N LEU A 209 -0.71 -4.02 9.52
CA LEU A 209 -0.67 -5.17 10.42
C LEU A 209 -1.94 -6.01 10.24
N GLN A 210 -1.75 -7.30 10.04
CA GLN A 210 -2.82 -8.29 10.05
C GLN A 210 -2.61 -9.34 11.14
N TYR A 211 -3.71 -9.92 11.61
CA TYR A 211 -3.70 -11.07 12.51
C TYR A 211 -4.76 -12.10 12.12
N ARG A 212 -4.59 -13.34 12.56
CA ARG A 212 -5.61 -14.40 12.49
C ARG A 212 -5.52 -15.29 13.71
N ARG A 213 -6.64 -15.92 14.10
CA ARG A 213 -6.61 -17.07 15.02
C ARG A 213 -5.89 -18.25 14.36
N GLY A 214 -5.12 -19.03 15.12
CA GLY A 214 -4.28 -20.11 14.58
C GLY A 214 -5.03 -21.14 13.72
N ASN A 215 -6.29 -21.42 14.05
CA ASN A 215 -7.19 -22.31 13.32
C ASN A 215 -8.06 -21.63 12.23
N SER A 216 -8.01 -20.31 12.09
CA SER A 216 -8.68 -19.58 10.99
C SER A 216 -7.77 -19.53 9.76
N SER A 217 -8.34 -19.69 8.56
CA SER A 217 -7.63 -19.47 7.30
C SER A 217 -7.53 -18.00 6.89
N GLN A 218 -8.41 -17.13 7.43
CA GLN A 218 -8.52 -15.73 7.04
C GLN A 218 -7.79 -14.81 8.02
N TYR A 219 -7.05 -13.85 7.46
CA TYR A 219 -6.45 -12.72 8.19
C TYR A 219 -7.39 -11.51 8.20
N GLU A 220 -7.39 -10.79 9.31
CA GLU A 220 -8.11 -9.53 9.53
C GLU A 220 -7.12 -8.37 9.73
N ASP A 221 -7.48 -7.17 9.27
CA ASP A 221 -6.67 -5.96 9.45
C ASP A 221 -6.80 -5.43 10.88
N ALA A 222 -5.69 -5.36 11.61
CA ALA A 222 -5.64 -4.77 12.94
C ALA A 222 -5.28 -3.28 12.89
N TYR A 223 -4.37 -2.89 11.98
CA TYR A 223 -3.86 -1.53 11.87
C TYR A 223 -3.40 -1.20 10.44
N ILE A 224 -3.65 0.03 10.00
CA ILE A 224 -3.06 0.64 8.80
C ILE A 224 -2.67 2.08 9.16
N GLY A 225 -1.40 2.45 8.97
CA GLY A 225 -0.89 3.77 9.36
C GLY A 225 0.64 3.82 9.40
N LYS A 226 1.23 4.80 10.10
CA LYS A 226 2.67 5.10 10.06
C LYS A 226 3.48 4.64 11.26
N ASP A 227 2.83 4.18 12.32
CA ASP A 227 3.46 3.73 13.55
C ASP A 227 4.17 2.39 13.33
N THR A 228 5.21 2.11 14.12
CA THR A 228 5.99 0.86 14.10
C THR A 228 5.61 -0.12 15.22
N GLU A 229 4.59 0.22 16.01
CA GLU A 229 3.99 -0.66 17.00
C GLU A 229 2.46 -0.50 17.06
N PHE A 230 1.74 -1.58 17.35
CA PHE A 230 0.30 -1.53 17.60
C PHE A 230 -0.17 -2.62 18.58
N LEU A 231 -1.11 -2.24 19.45
CA LEU A 231 -1.69 -3.13 20.46
C LEU A 231 -2.99 -3.76 19.95
N VAL A 232 -2.89 -5.02 19.51
CA VAL A 232 -4.06 -5.81 19.09
C VAL A 232 -4.79 -6.28 20.35
N LEU A 233 -6.02 -5.80 20.56
CA LEU A 233 -6.88 -6.12 21.70
C LEU A 233 -8.02 -7.06 21.32
N HIS A 234 -8.68 -7.61 22.34
CA HIS A 234 -9.79 -8.58 22.23
C HIS A 234 -9.36 -9.93 21.63
N LEU A 235 -8.13 -10.35 21.96
CA LEU A 235 -7.66 -11.71 21.71
C LEU A 235 -8.17 -12.64 22.81
N ASP A 236 -8.63 -13.83 22.44
CA ASP A 236 -9.03 -14.87 23.38
C ASP A 236 -7.79 -15.40 24.13
N PRO A 237 -7.78 -15.40 25.48
CA PRO A 237 -6.65 -15.93 26.24
C PRO A 237 -6.41 -17.42 26.00
N HIS A 238 -5.13 -17.82 26.04
CA HIS A 238 -4.62 -19.17 25.77
C HIS A 238 -4.92 -19.70 24.35
N ILE A 239 -5.21 -18.82 23.39
CA ILE A 239 -5.35 -19.17 21.97
C ILE A 239 -4.25 -18.50 21.16
N ASP A 240 -3.55 -19.31 20.35
CA ASP A 240 -2.56 -18.84 19.39
C ASP A 240 -3.19 -17.96 18.30
N HIS A 241 -2.55 -16.82 18.04
CA HIS A 241 -2.86 -15.93 16.93
C HIS A 241 -1.59 -15.71 16.11
N LEU A 242 -1.68 -15.73 14.79
CA LEU A 242 -0.55 -15.40 13.90
C LEU A 242 -0.67 -13.97 13.43
N PHE A 243 0.41 -13.22 13.56
CA PHE A 243 0.55 -11.82 13.16
C PHE A 243 1.47 -11.71 11.95
N ARG A 244 1.18 -10.79 11.03
CA ARG A 244 2.05 -10.45 9.89
C ARG A 244 1.92 -8.97 9.54
N VAL A 245 3.01 -8.37 9.10
CA VAL A 245 3.05 -6.96 8.67
C VAL A 245 3.54 -6.83 7.23
N CYS A 246 3.03 -5.86 6.48
CA CYS A 246 3.63 -5.41 5.22
C CYS A 246 3.69 -3.88 5.20
N ALA A 247 4.40 -3.31 4.23
CA ALA A 247 4.54 -1.87 4.08
C ALA A 247 4.32 -1.42 2.64
N ARG A 248 3.91 -0.17 2.46
CA ARG A 248 3.78 0.49 1.16
C ARG A 248 4.86 1.55 1.06
N GLY A 249 5.70 1.45 0.03
CA GLY A 249 6.78 2.41 -0.19
C GLY A 249 6.29 3.75 -0.74
N GLU A 250 7.05 4.82 -0.54
CA GLU A 250 6.70 6.15 -1.06
C GLU A 250 6.46 6.12 -2.58
N GLY A 251 5.36 6.74 -3.02
CA GLY A 251 4.98 6.82 -4.43
C GLY A 251 4.49 5.50 -5.05
N ARG A 252 4.34 4.43 -4.25
CA ARG A 252 3.75 3.15 -4.67
C ARG A 252 2.30 3.05 -4.20
N THR A 253 1.44 2.42 -4.99
CA THR A 253 0.05 2.09 -4.61
C THR A 253 -0.05 0.71 -3.94
N GLU A 254 0.80 -0.22 -4.36
CA GLU A 254 0.83 -1.62 -3.94
C GLU A 254 1.54 -1.82 -2.59
N TRP A 255 1.15 -2.89 -1.89
CA TRP A 255 1.79 -3.34 -0.65
C TRP A 255 2.96 -4.29 -0.96
N SER A 256 3.99 -4.27 -0.11
CA SER A 256 5.10 -5.22 -0.15
C SER A 256 4.64 -6.68 0.10
N PRO A 257 5.52 -7.67 -0.15
CA PRO A 257 5.41 -8.96 0.51
C PRO A 257 5.21 -8.82 2.03
N TRP A 258 4.53 -9.81 2.62
CA TRP A 258 4.31 -9.88 4.07
C TRP A 258 5.55 -10.40 4.79
N SER A 259 5.79 -9.89 6.00
CA SER A 259 6.72 -10.48 6.97
C SER A 259 6.48 -11.98 7.15
N ILE A 260 7.49 -12.68 7.67
CA ILE A 260 7.29 -14.03 8.18
C ILE A 260 6.20 -13.96 9.28
N PRO A 261 5.12 -14.77 9.21
CA PRO A 261 4.09 -14.73 10.24
C PRO A 261 4.62 -15.26 11.57
N GLN A 262 4.44 -14.49 12.65
CA GLN A 262 4.85 -14.89 14.00
C GLN A 262 3.63 -15.22 14.85
N THR A 263 3.73 -16.28 15.66
CA THR A 263 2.69 -16.68 16.60
C THR A 263 2.84 -15.93 17.91
N GLY A 264 1.75 -15.31 18.37
CA GLY A 264 1.63 -14.73 19.71
C GLY A 264 0.29 -15.08 20.35
N TYR A 265 0.26 -15.10 21.67
CA TYR A 265 -0.94 -15.33 22.47
C TYR A 265 -0.92 -14.42 23.70
N THR A 266 -1.99 -14.44 24.48
CA THR A 266 -2.01 -13.88 25.83
C THR A 266 -2.57 -14.89 26.82
N THR A 267 -2.00 -14.95 28.01
CA THR A 267 -2.52 -15.63 29.19
C THR A 267 -3.27 -14.66 30.11
N LEU A 268 -3.05 -13.35 29.91
CA LEU A 268 -3.61 -12.30 30.73
C LEU A 268 -5.05 -11.99 30.28
N ALA A 269 -6.01 -12.19 31.18
CA ALA A 269 -7.41 -11.86 30.92
C ALA A 269 -7.61 -10.36 30.59
N PRO A 270 -8.57 -10.00 29.71
CA PRO A 270 -8.88 -8.60 29.41
C PRO A 270 -9.22 -7.76 30.64
N HIS A 271 -8.96 -6.45 30.56
CA HIS A 271 -9.43 -5.49 31.54
C HIS A 271 -10.94 -5.27 31.40
N GLU A 272 -11.73 -5.92 32.26
CA GLU A 272 -13.19 -5.78 32.33
C GLU A 272 -13.65 -5.14 33.65
N TRP A 273 -14.72 -4.36 33.59
CA TRP A 273 -15.52 -3.90 34.72
C TRP A 273 -16.36 -5.04 35.32
N LEU A 274 -16.52 -5.03 36.64
CA LEU A 274 -17.33 -5.99 37.39
C LEU A 274 -18.82 -5.78 37.05
N PRO A 275 -19.53 -6.78 36.50
CA PRO A 275 -20.95 -6.66 36.18
C PRO A 275 -21.82 -6.69 37.44
N GLY A 276 -22.99 -6.06 37.37
CA GLY A 276 -23.99 -6.10 38.44
C GLY A 276 -23.73 -5.16 39.62
N VAL A 277 -22.87 -4.15 39.46
CA VAL A 277 -22.68 -3.08 40.45
C VAL A 277 -23.75 -2.00 40.24
N ASP A 278 -24.54 -1.73 41.28
CA ASP A 278 -25.60 -0.71 41.24
C ASP A 278 -25.05 0.69 40.91
N GLY A 279 -25.83 1.45 40.14
CA GLY A 279 -25.44 2.78 39.68
C GLY A 279 -24.53 2.82 38.45
N TYR A 280 -24.15 1.67 37.86
CA TYR A 280 -23.34 1.62 36.63
C TYR A 280 -23.96 0.74 35.53
N ILE A 281 -23.75 1.17 34.28
CA ILE A 281 -24.14 0.47 33.05
C ILE A 281 -22.87 0.15 32.27
N LEU A 282 -22.72 -1.09 31.79
CA LEU A 282 -21.52 -1.57 31.09
C LEU A 282 -21.79 -1.83 29.60
N SER A 283 -20.74 -1.74 28.77
CA SER A 283 -20.78 -2.25 27.40
C SER A 283 -20.88 -3.77 27.36
N SER A 284 -21.29 -4.33 26.21
CA SER A 284 -21.32 -5.78 25.98
C SER A 284 -19.96 -6.47 26.14
N ARG A 285 -18.86 -5.75 25.92
CA ARG A 285 -17.47 -6.20 26.16
C ARG A 285 -16.95 -5.86 27.57
N LYS A 286 -17.80 -5.32 28.45
CA LYS A 286 -17.50 -4.84 29.83
C LYS A 286 -16.29 -3.93 29.95
N ASN A 287 -15.81 -3.31 28.88
CA ASN A 287 -14.61 -2.46 28.86
C ASN A 287 -14.93 -0.96 28.95
N ILE A 288 -16.19 -0.58 28.74
CA ILE A 288 -16.71 0.78 28.94
C ILE A 288 -17.76 0.70 30.05
N ALA A 289 -17.70 1.66 30.96
CA ALA A 289 -18.68 1.88 32.01
C ALA A 289 -19.28 3.29 31.91
N MET A 290 -20.52 3.43 32.36
CA MET A 290 -21.26 4.69 32.43
C MET A 290 -22.03 4.71 33.76
N ARG A 291 -21.86 5.77 34.56
CA ARG A 291 -22.64 5.98 35.78
C ARG A 291 -24.09 6.36 35.43
N ASN A 292 -25.02 5.97 36.27
CA ASN A 292 -26.46 6.13 36.07
C ASN A 292 -27.06 6.99 37.19
N ASP A 293 -27.49 8.20 36.83
CA ASP A 293 -27.96 9.23 37.76
C ASP A 293 -29.29 8.92 38.46
N SER A 294 -29.97 7.82 38.11
CA SER A 294 -31.27 7.45 38.70
C SER A 294 -31.19 6.91 40.14
N SER A 295 -30.00 6.77 40.72
CA SER A 295 -29.80 6.33 42.12
C SER A 295 -28.66 7.09 42.84
N PRO A 296 -28.78 8.42 43.03
CA PRO A 296 -27.72 9.26 43.57
C PRO A 296 -27.48 8.96 45.05
N GLY A 297 -26.45 8.15 45.33
CA GLY A 297 -26.06 7.74 46.69
C GLY A 297 -25.93 6.23 46.92
N LEU A 298 -26.23 5.38 45.92
CA LEU A 298 -26.10 3.92 46.02
C LEU A 298 -24.88 3.32 45.31
N GLY A 299 -24.28 4.03 44.36
CA GLY A 299 -23.08 3.56 43.65
C GLY A 299 -21.79 3.82 44.44
N GLY A 300 -21.17 2.74 44.93
CA GLY A 300 -19.78 2.76 45.43
C GLY A 300 -18.76 2.81 44.29
N VAL A 301 -17.49 2.47 44.58
CA VAL A 301 -16.47 2.35 43.52
C VAL A 301 -16.82 1.21 42.55
N LEU A 302 -16.89 1.49 41.25
CA LEU A 302 -16.98 0.43 40.24
C LEU A 302 -15.63 -0.28 40.14
N TYR A 303 -15.65 -1.55 40.53
CA TYR A 303 -14.48 -2.41 40.54
C TYR A 303 -14.29 -3.15 39.20
N SER A 304 -13.06 -3.54 38.86
CA SER A 304 -12.77 -4.52 37.81
C SER A 304 -13.15 -5.93 38.22
N ASN A 305 -13.50 -6.74 37.23
CA ASN A 305 -13.92 -8.13 37.36
C ASN A 305 -12.82 -9.03 37.98
N SER A 306 -11.54 -8.64 37.86
CA SER A 306 -10.39 -9.33 38.45
C SER A 306 -9.23 -8.38 38.75
N ALA A 307 -8.20 -8.88 39.43
CA ALA A 307 -6.94 -8.17 39.68
C ALA A 307 -6.01 -8.26 38.45
N SER A 308 -6.45 -7.69 37.33
CA SER A 308 -5.76 -7.84 36.03
C SER A 308 -4.64 -6.83 35.76
N TYR A 309 -4.32 -5.92 36.70
CA TYR A 309 -3.19 -4.99 36.54
C TYR A 309 -1.89 -5.55 37.11
N PHE A 310 -0.84 -5.51 36.28
CA PHE A 310 0.51 -5.92 36.64
C PHE A 310 1.49 -4.77 36.46
N CYS A 311 2.43 -4.61 37.40
CA CYS A 311 3.49 -3.61 37.31
C CYS A 311 4.30 -3.78 36.01
N GLY A 312 4.64 -2.66 35.36
CA GLY A 312 5.22 -2.63 34.01
C GLY A 312 4.21 -2.44 32.88
N GLN A 313 2.91 -2.59 33.15
CA GLN A 313 1.86 -2.29 32.17
C GLN A 313 1.50 -0.79 32.17
N THR A 314 1.34 -0.22 30.98
CA THR A 314 0.70 1.09 30.80
C THR A 314 -0.80 0.90 30.64
N LEU A 315 -1.53 1.16 31.72
CA LEU A 315 -2.99 1.14 31.78
C LEU A 315 -3.52 2.46 31.22
N THR A 316 -4.40 2.42 30.21
CA THR A 316 -4.95 3.63 29.60
C THR A 316 -6.47 3.66 29.72
N PHE A 317 -7.00 4.70 30.34
CA PHE A 317 -8.41 5.04 30.37
C PHE A 317 -8.71 6.18 29.39
N LYS A 318 -9.89 6.17 28.76
CA LYS A 318 -10.35 7.23 27.86
C LYS A 318 -11.71 7.75 28.33
N ILE A 319 -11.78 9.03 28.69
CA ILE A 319 -13.02 9.66 29.16
C ILE A 319 -13.87 10.03 27.93
N THR A 320 -14.92 9.24 27.69
CA THR A 320 -15.83 9.38 26.54
C THR A 320 -16.96 10.37 26.77
N ALA A 321 -17.39 10.54 28.01
CA ALA A 321 -18.37 11.51 28.49
C ALA A 321 -18.03 11.92 29.92
N ALA A 322 -18.56 13.05 30.38
CA ALA A 322 -18.37 13.55 31.75
C ALA A 322 -19.72 14.06 32.31
N GLY A 323 -20.01 13.70 33.56
CA GLY A 323 -21.18 14.17 34.31
C GLY A 323 -20.86 15.39 35.19
N GLN A 324 -21.67 15.61 36.23
CA GLN A 324 -21.37 16.60 37.27
C GLN A 324 -20.31 16.04 38.23
N THR A 325 -19.20 16.76 38.39
CA THR A 325 -18.07 16.33 39.23
C THR A 325 -18.39 16.36 40.73
N ASP A 326 -18.12 15.27 41.44
CA ASP A 326 -18.14 15.16 42.91
C ASP A 326 -16.69 15.09 43.46
N LYS A 327 -16.48 15.48 44.72
CA LYS A 327 -15.16 15.37 45.35
C LYS A 327 -14.70 13.92 45.55
N ARG A 328 -15.62 12.95 45.52
CA ARG A 328 -15.34 11.51 45.68
C ARG A 328 -14.94 10.83 44.37
N ASP A 329 -15.14 11.46 43.22
CA ASP A 329 -14.76 10.88 41.93
C ASP A 329 -13.27 10.52 41.95
N SER A 330 -12.94 9.34 41.42
CA SER A 330 -11.60 8.77 41.54
C SER A 330 -11.38 7.66 40.51
N LEU A 331 -10.34 7.80 39.70
CA LEU A 331 -9.89 6.84 38.71
C LEU A 331 -8.50 6.33 39.09
N GLY A 332 -8.29 5.02 39.20
CA GLY A 332 -7.03 4.52 39.74
C GLY A 332 -6.89 3.01 39.89
N VAL A 333 -5.92 2.63 40.72
CA VAL A 333 -5.56 1.25 41.05
C VAL A 333 -5.38 1.09 42.56
N CYS A 334 -5.70 -0.08 43.10
CA CYS A 334 -5.38 -0.41 44.49
C CYS A 334 -5.19 -1.91 44.72
N ALA A 335 -4.67 -2.25 45.89
CA ALA A 335 -4.30 -3.62 46.26
C ALA A 335 -5.50 -4.53 46.64
N ASP A 336 -6.66 -3.96 46.96
CA ASP A 336 -7.81 -4.70 47.49
C ASP A 336 -9.17 -4.16 47.04
N SER A 337 -10.18 -5.04 46.95
CA SER A 337 -11.58 -4.67 46.76
C SER A 337 -12.26 -4.46 48.12
N ARG A 338 -12.88 -3.29 48.32
CA ARG A 338 -13.65 -2.95 49.54
C ARG A 338 -15.05 -2.49 49.15
N PRO A 339 -16.12 -3.30 49.30
CA PRO A 339 -17.44 -2.97 48.75
C PRO A 339 -18.15 -1.80 49.45
N ALA A 340 -17.65 -1.36 50.61
CA ALA A 340 -18.24 -0.29 51.43
C ALA A 340 -17.41 1.01 51.40
N THR A 341 -16.79 1.35 50.26
CA THR A 341 -16.06 2.62 50.08
C THR A 341 -16.58 3.40 48.88
N ASP A 342 -16.93 4.67 49.09
CA ASP A 342 -17.38 5.62 48.05
C ASP A 342 -16.30 6.00 47.03
N SER A 343 -15.01 5.87 47.38
CA SER A 343 -13.90 6.43 46.61
C SER A 343 -12.59 5.64 46.80
N LEU A 344 -11.67 5.79 45.85
CA LEU A 344 -10.28 5.33 45.92
C LEU A 344 -9.35 6.27 46.69
N GLN A 345 -9.86 7.39 47.23
CA GLN A 345 -9.11 8.32 48.07
C GLN A 345 -8.88 7.73 49.48
N ARG A 346 -8.06 6.67 49.56
CA ARG A 346 -7.85 5.83 50.75
C ARG A 346 -6.48 5.18 50.77
N ASP A 347 -6.13 4.56 51.91
CA ASP A 347 -4.92 3.73 52.03
C ASP A 347 -4.96 2.51 51.08
N GLN A 348 -3.75 2.07 50.70
CA GLN A 348 -3.43 1.03 49.70
C GLN A 348 -3.95 1.30 48.27
N ALA A 349 -4.31 2.56 47.96
CA ALA A 349 -4.80 3.00 46.66
C ALA A 349 -4.00 4.17 46.08
N VAL A 350 -3.97 4.28 44.75
CA VAL A 350 -3.44 5.41 43.99
C VAL A 350 -4.48 5.80 42.94
N CYS A 351 -4.98 7.03 43.00
CA CYS A 351 -6.01 7.53 42.09
C CYS A 351 -5.83 9.01 41.72
N ILE A 352 -6.51 9.40 40.65
CA ILE A 352 -6.67 10.78 40.16
C ILE A 352 -8.16 11.14 40.32
N SER A 353 -8.46 12.33 40.83
CA SER A 353 -9.85 12.82 40.95
C SER A 353 -10.22 13.76 39.79
N THR A 354 -11.52 13.92 39.54
CA THR A 354 -12.04 14.98 38.66
C THR A 354 -11.80 16.38 39.23
N ASN A 355 -11.67 16.49 40.56
CA ASN A 355 -11.46 17.73 41.29
C ASN A 355 -9.99 17.94 41.68
N VAL A 356 -9.46 19.15 41.43
CA VAL A 356 -8.08 19.52 41.80
C VAL A 356 -8.00 19.71 43.32
N SER A 357 -7.28 18.81 44.00
CA SER A 357 -6.95 18.93 45.43
C SER A 357 -5.46 18.64 45.68
N ALA A 358 -4.89 19.31 46.69
CA ALA A 358 -3.45 19.58 46.76
C ALA A 358 -2.54 18.36 47.02
N ASP A 359 -3.08 17.28 47.59
CA ASP A 359 -2.30 16.09 47.98
C ASP A 359 -2.32 14.96 46.92
N SER A 360 -2.82 15.24 45.71
CA SER A 360 -2.93 14.26 44.61
C SER A 360 -2.11 14.67 43.38
N LEU A 361 -1.56 13.68 42.67
CA LEU A 361 -0.74 13.92 41.46
C LEU A 361 -1.60 14.59 40.36
N VAL A 362 -1.10 15.72 39.86
CA VAL A 362 -1.90 16.71 39.13
C VAL A 362 -2.31 16.23 37.73
N ALA A 363 -3.62 15.99 37.54
CA ALA A 363 -4.24 15.92 36.22
C ALA A 363 -5.76 16.20 36.28
N SER A 364 -6.17 17.45 36.07
CA SER A 364 -7.59 17.77 35.78
C SER A 364 -7.91 17.34 34.34
N ALA A 365 -8.84 16.40 34.17
CA ALA A 365 -9.16 15.83 32.86
C ALA A 365 -10.48 16.38 32.29
N PRO A 366 -10.46 17.37 31.37
CA PRO A 366 -11.61 17.65 30.53
C PRO A 366 -12.00 16.44 29.66
N THR A 367 -13.23 16.45 29.17
CA THR A 367 -13.76 15.47 28.20
C THR A 367 -12.80 15.30 27.01
N TYR A 368 -12.70 14.08 26.50
CA TYR A 368 -11.75 13.62 25.45
C TYR A 368 -10.30 13.34 25.90
N ASN A 369 -9.90 13.63 27.13
CA ASN A 369 -8.58 13.22 27.62
C ASN A 369 -8.46 11.69 27.77
N ALA A 370 -7.24 11.20 27.51
CA ALA A 370 -6.79 9.87 27.90
C ALA A 370 -5.88 9.98 29.13
N ILE A 371 -6.04 9.08 30.10
CA ILE A 371 -5.25 9.01 31.33
C ILE A 371 -4.47 7.70 31.30
N ALA A 372 -3.14 7.80 31.33
CA ALA A 372 -2.24 6.65 31.36
C ALA A 372 -1.63 6.50 32.77
N LEU A 373 -1.71 5.31 33.35
CA LEU A 373 -1.06 4.93 34.61
C LEU A 373 -0.02 3.83 34.34
N GLN A 374 1.21 4.04 34.80
CA GLN A 374 2.31 3.11 34.61
C GLN A 374 3.11 2.97 35.92
N ALA A 375 2.87 1.87 36.64
CA ALA A 375 3.61 1.54 37.86
C ALA A 375 4.88 0.72 37.53
N SER A 376 6.05 1.23 37.90
CA SER A 376 7.35 0.58 37.71
C SER A 376 8.01 0.24 39.04
N ARG A 377 8.52 -0.99 39.20
CA ARG A 377 9.09 -1.47 40.47
C ARG A 377 10.56 -1.08 40.61
N VAL A 378 10.84 0.02 41.32
CA VAL A 378 12.20 0.43 41.66
C VAL A 378 12.81 -0.53 42.70
N ARG A 379 13.91 -1.20 42.37
CA ARG A 379 14.75 -1.90 43.36
C ARG A 379 15.61 -0.88 44.11
N ILE A 380 15.19 -0.52 45.32
CA ILE A 380 16.07 0.17 46.27
C ILE A 380 17.06 -0.86 46.84
N PRO A 381 18.39 -0.65 46.76
CA PRO A 381 19.36 -1.54 47.39
C PRO A 381 19.19 -1.49 48.91
N ALA A 382 19.10 -2.66 49.54
CA ALA A 382 18.73 -2.76 50.95
C ALA A 382 19.80 -2.12 51.86
N ARG A 383 19.39 -1.10 52.64
CA ARG A 383 20.07 -0.78 53.89
C ARG A 383 19.70 -1.83 54.94
N SER A 384 20.63 -2.12 55.84
CA SER A 384 20.43 -3.04 56.95
C SER A 384 19.26 -2.60 57.85
N ASN A 385 18.49 -3.59 58.32
CA ASN A 385 17.27 -3.47 59.13
C ASN A 385 16.06 -2.83 58.42
N PRO A 386 15.20 -3.65 57.74
CA PRO A 386 13.86 -3.22 57.37
C PRO A 386 12.91 -3.23 58.59
N PRO A 387 12.00 -2.25 58.73
CA PRO A 387 10.81 -2.45 59.55
C PRO A 387 9.90 -3.52 58.92
N SER A 388 9.13 -4.24 59.73
CA SER A 388 8.39 -5.44 59.33
C SER A 388 7.07 -5.17 58.58
N PHE A 389 7.07 -4.27 57.60
CA PHE A 389 5.93 -3.97 56.72
C PHE A 389 6.39 -3.75 55.27
N TYR A 390 6.52 -4.85 54.52
CA TYR A 390 6.54 -4.84 53.06
C TYR A 390 5.33 -5.62 52.55
N PRO A 391 4.23 -4.98 52.11
CA PRO A 391 3.18 -5.68 51.41
C PRO A 391 3.73 -6.19 50.07
N THR A 392 3.61 -7.50 49.82
CA THR A 392 3.91 -8.10 48.53
C THR A 392 2.82 -7.73 47.53
N LEU A 393 2.98 -6.55 46.90
CA LEU A 393 2.13 -6.09 45.78
C LEU A 393 2.33 -6.98 44.55
N GLY A 394 1.62 -8.11 44.53
CA GLY A 394 1.25 -8.84 43.33
C GLY A 394 -0.20 -8.50 42.97
N SER A 395 -0.49 -8.36 41.67
CA SER A 395 -1.83 -8.20 41.08
C SER A 395 -2.71 -7.11 41.71
N CYS A 396 -2.73 -5.91 41.13
CA CYS A 396 -3.65 -4.85 41.54
C CYS A 396 -4.94 -4.90 40.72
N HIS A 397 -5.99 -4.24 41.23
CA HIS A 397 -7.26 -4.08 40.52
C HIS A 397 -7.39 -2.68 39.86
N LEU A 398 -8.37 -2.52 38.97
CA LEU A 398 -8.50 -1.43 37.99
C LEU A 398 -9.84 -0.70 38.08
N TYR A 399 -9.88 0.51 38.61
CA TYR A 399 -11.09 1.05 39.24
C TYR A 399 -11.46 2.47 38.77
N THR A 400 -12.76 2.70 38.47
CA THR A 400 -13.30 4.00 37.99
C THR A 400 -14.46 4.47 38.85
N VAL A 401 -14.46 5.77 39.19
CA VAL A 401 -15.65 6.54 39.57
C VAL A 401 -15.66 7.82 38.73
N LEU A 402 -16.68 7.95 37.88
CA LEU A 402 -17.03 9.11 37.04
C LEU A 402 -18.52 9.36 37.18
#